data_AF-A0A356NPV4-F1
#
_entry.id   AF-A0A356NPV4-F1
#
_cell.length_a   1.000
_cell.length_b   1.000
_cell.length_c   1.000
_cell.angle_alpha   90.00
_cell.angle_beta   90.00
_cell.angle_gamma   90.00
#
_symmetry.space_group_name_H-M   'P 1'
#
loop_
_entity.id
_entity.type
_entity.pdbx_description
1 polymer ?
#
loop_
_entity_poly.entity_id
_entity_poly.type
_entity_poly.pdbx_seq_one_letter_code
_entity_poly.pdbx_strand_id
1 'polypeptide(L)'
;MNDWKPMRPSTPLNDLNLNNAEGCLGDSIRRGAPDYELSDNQRSDIMAALKSYEKPVLPLSSAETVQRTLASFNCYACHERDGIGGPSDEVASKYFNTAIEIDLGEEGKIPPSLNHVGAKLKPEAMASILTSDKFHVRHYMATRMPAFPEPVAQSFVKAVGEVDDQPAFAKESDFSEEAAGIGQKFIGVTGLACITCHRVAGQDSLAIQGIDLSSVYDRIQPGWFKAFLLDPASFKKDTRMPQFWPEGKSAFQDILDGDAEKQIDSIWSYLSLKNSMPFPVGIVPKGAIAMELVPADKPIVHRTFMKDVGPRTVLTGFPEKLNVAYDFNVVRMAKVWRGRFFDHSGVQSGRTDTFLDALGTDVLELPSGPAFAFLDAPQTAWPQPELTSRNIGGQFKGYSLDQETDRPIFKYQLETASIEEAPAPVIQPGGAILRRIFKIKADSASNGLHFLAAEGDEVEQLSNDRFRVGDNYEVQIKGSFPLKPIIRVQGEKTQILIPVPLDQGEASVEQFIEW
;
A
#
# COMPACT_ATOMS: atom_id res chain seq x y z
N MET A 1 21.37 27.69 -20.05
CA MET A 1 20.25 28.35 -20.74
C MET A 1 20.78 29.63 -21.35
N ASN A 2 20.48 29.86 -22.63
CA ASN A 2 20.99 30.99 -23.41
C ASN A 2 20.65 32.35 -22.76
N ASP A 3 21.58 33.30 -22.87
CA ASP A 3 21.45 34.71 -22.49
C ASP A 3 20.39 35.43 -23.36
N TRP A 4 19.11 35.25 -23.06
CA TRP A 4 18.05 36.08 -23.61
C TRP A 4 17.95 37.38 -22.79
N LYS A 5 18.86 38.33 -23.02
CA LYS A 5 18.66 39.69 -22.53
C LYS A 5 17.65 40.39 -23.46
N PRO A 6 16.50 40.84 -22.95
CA PRO A 6 15.52 41.52 -23.78
C PRO A 6 16.14 42.80 -24.37
N MET A 7 15.89 43.06 -25.66
CA MET A 7 16.40 44.24 -26.37
C MET A 7 15.96 45.56 -25.72
N ARG A 8 14.87 45.53 -24.94
CA ARG A 8 14.44 46.61 -24.06
C ARG A 8 14.07 46.01 -22.70
N PRO A 9 14.76 46.39 -21.60
CA PRO A 9 14.35 45.98 -20.28
C PRO A 9 12.95 46.56 -19.99
N SER A 10 12.09 45.77 -19.36
CA SER A 10 10.80 46.24 -18.87
C SER A 10 11.00 47.29 -17.77
N THR A 11 10.11 48.27 -17.70
CA THR A 11 10.04 49.20 -16.57
C THR A 11 9.89 48.39 -15.27
N PRO A 12 10.69 48.68 -14.22
CA PRO A 12 10.51 48.03 -12.92
C PRO A 12 9.08 48.21 -12.41
N LEU A 13 8.54 47.21 -11.71
CA LEU A 13 7.15 47.21 -11.25
C LEU A 13 6.78 48.47 -10.44
N ASN A 14 7.72 48.98 -9.64
CA ASN A 14 7.54 50.19 -8.81
C ASN A 14 7.53 51.49 -9.62
N ASP A 15 8.05 51.46 -10.85
CA ASP A 15 8.17 52.63 -11.72
C ASP A 15 7.07 52.66 -12.78
N LEU A 16 6.09 51.74 -12.69
CA LEU A 16 4.94 51.71 -13.58
C LEU A 16 4.03 52.92 -13.32
N ASN A 17 3.71 53.66 -14.39
CA ASN A 17 2.68 54.68 -14.34
C ASN A 17 1.29 54.04 -14.46
N LEU A 18 0.68 53.73 -13.31
CA LEU A 18 -0.65 53.11 -13.23
C LEU A 18 -1.78 54.00 -13.74
N ASN A 19 -1.56 55.31 -13.88
CA ASN A 19 -2.56 56.28 -14.35
C ASN A 19 -2.44 56.55 -15.86
N ASN A 20 -1.65 55.76 -16.59
CA ASN A 20 -1.53 55.92 -18.04
C ASN A 20 -2.81 55.46 -18.74
N ALA A 21 -3.66 56.43 -19.12
CA ALA A 21 -4.93 56.20 -19.82
C ALA A 21 -4.79 55.50 -21.19
N GLU A 22 -3.57 55.45 -21.74
CA GLU A 22 -3.23 54.81 -23.01
C GLU A 22 -2.45 53.48 -22.86
N GLY A 23 -2.19 53.04 -21.63
CA GLY A 23 -1.45 51.80 -21.32
C GLY A 23 -2.34 50.55 -21.33
N CYS A 24 -1.76 49.37 -21.06
CA CYS A 24 -2.51 48.09 -21.01
C CYS A 24 -3.55 47.99 -19.89
N LEU A 25 -3.55 48.95 -18.94
CA LEU A 25 -4.56 49.09 -17.88
C LEU A 25 -5.41 50.37 -18.07
N GLY A 26 -5.29 51.06 -19.19
CA GLY A 26 -6.09 52.26 -19.49
C GLY A 26 -7.46 51.92 -20.07
N ASP A 27 -8.36 52.90 -20.06
CA ASP A 27 -9.70 52.77 -20.66
C ASP A 27 -9.66 52.74 -22.20
N SER A 28 -8.54 53.21 -22.78
CA SER A 28 -8.26 53.12 -24.21
C SER A 28 -6.87 52.55 -24.43
N ILE A 29 -6.76 51.45 -25.16
CA ILE A 29 -5.45 50.81 -25.42
C ILE A 29 -4.83 51.45 -26.66
N ARG A 30 -3.66 52.08 -26.52
CA ARG A 30 -2.95 52.67 -27.66
C ARG A 30 -2.55 51.59 -28.67
N ARG A 31 -2.71 51.89 -29.96
CA ARG A 31 -2.25 51.04 -31.07
C ARG A 31 -0.77 50.64 -30.88
N GLY A 32 -0.52 49.33 -30.76
CA GLY A 32 0.81 48.74 -30.56
C GLY A 32 1.14 48.41 -29.11
N ALA A 33 0.30 48.78 -28.14
CA ALA A 33 0.33 48.21 -26.79
C ALA A 33 -0.40 46.85 -26.77
N PRO A 34 0.00 45.92 -25.86
CA PRO A 34 -0.76 44.70 -25.65
C PRO A 34 -2.16 45.01 -25.13
N ASP A 35 -3.16 44.44 -25.81
CA ASP A 35 -4.54 44.41 -25.35
C ASP A 35 -4.85 43.00 -24.83
N TYR A 36 -5.14 42.91 -23.53
CA TYR A 36 -5.42 41.64 -22.84
C TYR A 36 -6.92 41.41 -22.65
N GLU A 37 -7.79 42.27 -23.22
CA GLU A 37 -9.25 42.20 -23.09
C GLU A 37 -9.71 42.13 -21.61
N LEU A 38 -9.04 42.88 -20.73
CA LEU A 38 -9.35 42.90 -19.31
C LEU A 38 -10.72 43.56 -19.07
N SER A 39 -11.55 42.89 -18.27
CA SER A 39 -12.77 43.49 -17.72
C SER A 39 -12.46 44.64 -16.76
N ASP A 40 -13.43 45.51 -16.52
CA ASP A 40 -13.29 46.64 -15.59
C ASP A 40 -12.90 46.19 -14.17
N ASN A 41 -13.45 45.06 -13.72
CA ASN A 41 -13.11 44.46 -12.41
C ASN A 41 -11.64 44.00 -12.38
N GLN A 42 -11.20 43.25 -13.40
CA GLN A 42 -9.80 42.80 -13.49
C GLN A 42 -8.84 43.98 -13.54
N ARG A 43 -9.16 45.02 -14.31
CA ARG A 43 -8.36 46.25 -14.38
C ARG A 43 -8.28 46.92 -13.01
N SER A 44 -9.41 47.07 -12.32
CA SER A 44 -9.47 47.62 -10.96
C SER A 44 -8.63 46.82 -9.97
N ASP A 45 -8.76 45.49 -9.97
CA ASP A 45 -8.04 44.58 -9.05
C ASP A 45 -6.52 44.62 -9.31
N ILE A 46 -6.09 44.61 -10.57
CA ILE A 46 -4.68 44.73 -10.94
C ILE A 46 -4.13 46.09 -10.48
N MET A 47 -4.86 47.18 -10.71
CA MET A 47 -4.44 48.51 -10.26
C MET A 47 -4.35 48.58 -8.73
N ALA A 48 -5.31 47.98 -8.01
CA ALA A 48 -5.29 47.91 -6.55
C ALA A 48 -4.07 47.12 -6.05
N ALA A 49 -3.82 45.94 -6.61
CA ALA A 49 -2.67 45.09 -6.26
C ALA A 49 -1.32 45.79 -6.53
N LEU A 50 -1.21 46.50 -7.65
CA LEU A 50 -0.01 47.27 -7.99
C LEU A 50 0.19 48.49 -7.07
N LYS A 51 -0.89 49.13 -6.61
CA LYS A 51 -0.82 50.23 -5.64
C LYS A 51 -0.42 49.74 -4.24
N SER A 52 -0.88 48.56 -3.83
CA SER A 52 -0.50 47.93 -2.56
C SER A 52 0.89 47.29 -2.56
N TYR A 53 1.59 47.32 -3.70
CA TYR A 53 2.90 46.70 -3.84
C TYR A 53 3.98 47.52 -3.12
N GLU A 54 4.26 47.17 -1.86
CA GLU A 54 5.34 47.76 -1.06
C GLU A 54 6.55 46.81 -0.95
N LYS A 55 7.76 47.38 -0.84
CA LYS A 55 9.01 46.62 -0.63
C LYS A 55 9.38 46.62 0.86
N PRO A 56 9.90 45.50 1.42
CA PRO A 56 10.19 44.24 0.73
C PRO A 56 8.94 43.39 0.49
N VAL A 57 8.93 42.64 -0.62
CA VAL A 57 7.90 41.60 -0.83
C VAL A 57 8.10 40.55 0.26
N LEU A 58 7.19 40.54 1.23
CA LEU A 58 7.18 39.51 2.25
C LEU A 58 6.89 38.16 1.58
N PRO A 59 7.48 37.05 2.09
CA PRO A 59 7.03 35.72 1.70
C PRO A 59 5.52 35.62 1.91
N LEU A 60 4.82 34.99 0.97
CA LEU A 60 3.40 34.72 1.16
C LEU A 60 3.19 33.88 2.42
N SER A 61 2.14 34.19 3.15
CA SER A 61 1.58 33.26 4.14
C SER A 61 1.12 31.97 3.47
N SER A 62 0.86 30.94 4.27
CA SER A 62 0.39 29.63 3.79
C SER A 62 -0.98 29.77 3.11
N ALA A 63 -1.87 30.59 3.67
CA ALA A 63 -3.17 30.89 3.07
C ALA A 63 -3.05 31.56 1.69
N GLU A 64 -2.20 32.59 1.58
CA GLU A 64 -1.95 33.26 0.30
C GLU A 64 -1.26 32.32 -0.70
N THR A 65 -0.37 31.43 -0.23
CA THR A 65 0.29 30.42 -1.07
C THR A 65 -0.72 29.43 -1.65
N VAL A 66 -1.67 28.95 -0.85
CA VAL A 66 -2.77 28.08 -1.30
C VAL A 66 -3.61 28.80 -2.36
N GLN A 67 -4.11 30.00 -2.05
CA GLN A 67 -4.97 30.75 -2.97
C GLN A 67 -4.26 31.07 -4.29
N ARG A 68 -3.02 31.57 -4.22
CA ARG A 68 -2.22 31.87 -5.41
C ARG A 68 -1.97 30.63 -6.25
N THR A 69 -1.67 29.48 -5.62
CA THR A 69 -1.41 28.24 -6.36
C THR A 69 -2.67 27.75 -7.07
N LEU A 70 -3.81 27.69 -6.37
CA LEU A 70 -5.08 27.24 -6.98
C LEU A 70 -5.50 28.13 -8.16
N ALA A 71 -5.27 29.44 -8.07
CA ALA A 71 -5.52 30.37 -9.18
C ALA A 71 -4.51 30.22 -10.32
N SER A 72 -3.21 30.22 -10.02
CA SER A 72 -2.13 30.22 -11.03
C SER A 72 -2.08 28.94 -11.86
N PHE A 73 -2.47 27.82 -11.26
CA PHE A 73 -2.52 26.51 -11.91
C PHE A 73 -3.94 26.12 -12.36
N ASN A 74 -4.88 27.07 -12.32
CA ASN A 74 -6.26 26.94 -12.79
C ASN A 74 -7.04 25.79 -12.14
N CYS A 75 -6.73 25.45 -10.88
CA CYS A 75 -7.42 24.42 -10.12
C CYS A 75 -8.91 24.76 -9.94
N TYR A 76 -9.22 26.05 -9.79
CA TYR A 76 -10.59 26.55 -9.62
C TYR A 76 -11.52 26.31 -10.82
N ALA A 77 -10.99 25.99 -12.00
CA ALA A 77 -11.84 25.60 -13.13
C ALA A 77 -12.54 24.24 -12.93
N CYS A 78 -11.99 23.41 -12.05
CA CYS A 78 -12.46 22.04 -11.80
C CYS A 78 -12.89 21.84 -10.34
N HIS A 79 -12.19 22.46 -9.41
CA HIS A 79 -12.36 22.26 -7.98
C HIS A 79 -12.93 23.51 -7.32
N GLU A 80 -13.86 23.32 -6.40
CA GLU A 80 -14.32 24.36 -5.49
C GLU A 80 -13.46 24.35 -4.21
N ARG A 81 -13.18 25.54 -3.67
CA ARG A 81 -12.69 25.71 -2.30
C ARG A 81 -13.21 27.00 -1.68
N ASP A 82 -13.76 26.93 -0.48
CA ASP A 82 -14.24 28.02 0.36
C ASP A 82 -15.23 28.94 -0.39
N GLY A 83 -16.07 28.35 -1.24
CA GLY A 83 -17.02 29.04 -2.11
C GLY A 83 -16.43 29.59 -3.41
N ILE A 84 -15.16 29.32 -3.71
CA ILE A 84 -14.45 29.81 -4.90
C ILE A 84 -14.21 28.67 -5.88
N GLY A 85 -14.53 28.90 -7.15
CA GLY A 85 -14.28 27.94 -8.24
C GLY A 85 -15.35 26.85 -8.34
N GLY A 86 -14.97 25.75 -9.00
CA GLY A 86 -15.88 24.71 -9.46
C GLY A 86 -16.47 25.06 -10.84
N PRO A 87 -16.77 24.05 -11.67
CA PRO A 87 -17.40 24.28 -12.96
C PRO A 87 -18.82 24.82 -12.79
N SER A 88 -19.25 25.75 -13.67
CA SER A 88 -20.65 26.13 -13.76
C SER A 88 -21.51 24.95 -14.23
N ASP A 89 -22.82 24.97 -13.97
CA ASP A 89 -23.74 23.91 -14.41
C ASP A 89 -23.67 23.63 -15.93
N GLU A 90 -23.47 24.67 -16.74
CA GLU A 90 -23.30 24.55 -18.19
C GLU A 90 -22.00 23.81 -18.56
N VAL A 91 -20.89 24.16 -17.90
CA VAL A 91 -19.59 23.52 -18.14
C VAL A 91 -19.60 22.08 -17.59
N ALA A 92 -20.16 21.88 -16.40
CA ALA A 92 -20.34 20.59 -15.74
C ALA A 92 -21.11 19.62 -16.64
N SER A 93 -22.30 20.00 -17.08
CA SER A 93 -23.16 19.15 -17.93
C SER A 93 -22.53 18.79 -19.29
N LYS A 94 -21.65 19.63 -19.82
CA LYS A 94 -21.02 19.41 -21.13
C LYS A 94 -19.74 18.57 -21.05
N TYR A 95 -18.91 18.80 -20.04
CA TYR A 95 -17.54 18.27 -20.01
C TYR A 95 -17.26 17.28 -18.88
N PHE A 96 -18.09 17.23 -17.84
CA PHE A 96 -17.88 16.36 -16.69
C PHE A 96 -18.82 15.15 -16.76
N ASN A 97 -18.26 14.02 -17.16
CA ASN A 97 -18.97 12.77 -17.37
C ASN A 97 -18.29 11.62 -16.63
N THR A 98 -19.03 10.52 -16.47
CA THR A 98 -18.44 9.25 -16.01
C THR A 98 -17.96 8.43 -17.20
N ALA A 99 -16.85 7.70 -17.02
CA ALA A 99 -16.33 6.75 -17.99
C ALA A 99 -17.14 5.45 -18.01
N ILE A 100 -17.85 5.16 -16.93
CA ILE A 100 -18.79 4.03 -16.80
C ILE A 100 -20.10 4.52 -16.18
N GLU A 101 -21.20 3.85 -16.48
CA GLU A 101 -22.48 4.13 -15.80
C GLU A 101 -22.37 3.72 -14.33
N ILE A 102 -22.65 4.67 -13.44
CA ILE A 102 -22.57 4.45 -11.99
C ILE A 102 -23.56 5.36 -11.26
N ASP A 103 -24.28 4.81 -10.29
CA ASP A 103 -25.27 5.55 -9.49
C ASP A 103 -24.61 6.33 -8.34
N LEU A 104 -23.79 7.31 -8.69
CA LEU A 104 -23.19 8.26 -7.74
C LEU A 104 -23.68 9.71 -7.94
N GLY A 105 -24.64 9.92 -8.84
CA GLY A 105 -25.12 11.27 -9.19
C GLY A 105 -23.98 12.20 -9.62
N GLU A 106 -24.06 13.46 -9.24
CA GLU A 106 -23.03 14.47 -9.55
C GLU A 106 -21.69 14.20 -8.84
N GLU A 107 -21.70 13.47 -7.71
CA GLU A 107 -20.45 13.07 -7.04
C GLU A 107 -19.57 12.16 -7.91
N GLY A 108 -20.21 11.42 -8.83
CA GLY A 108 -19.54 10.55 -9.78
C GLY A 108 -18.81 11.33 -10.89
N LYS A 109 -19.21 12.58 -11.15
CA LYS A 109 -18.77 13.37 -12.33
C LYS A 109 -17.92 14.58 -11.96
N ILE A 110 -18.24 15.26 -10.86
CA ILE A 110 -17.59 16.51 -10.48
C ILE A 110 -16.37 16.25 -9.58
N PRO A 111 -15.21 16.89 -9.85
CA PRO A 111 -14.04 16.80 -8.99
C PRO A 111 -14.38 17.19 -7.54
N PRO A 112 -13.72 16.58 -6.54
CA PRO A 112 -14.00 16.88 -5.15
C PRO A 112 -13.72 18.35 -4.82
N SER A 113 -14.51 18.91 -3.92
CA SER A 113 -14.13 20.12 -3.20
C SER A 113 -12.78 19.93 -2.49
N LEU A 114 -12.00 21.00 -2.44
CA LEU A 114 -10.71 21.07 -1.75
C LEU A 114 -10.84 21.70 -0.36
N ASN A 115 -12.06 21.87 0.17
CA ASN A 115 -12.29 22.32 1.54
C ASN A 115 -11.63 21.36 2.52
N HIS A 116 -10.79 21.92 3.40
CA HIS A 116 -10.05 21.18 4.42
C HIS A 116 -9.26 19.98 3.86
N VAL A 117 -8.79 20.05 2.60
CA VAL A 117 -8.06 18.95 1.96
C VAL A 117 -6.77 18.59 2.69
N GLY A 118 -6.11 19.57 3.32
CA GLY A 118 -4.92 19.33 4.16
C GLY A 118 -5.23 18.56 5.45
N ALA A 119 -6.45 18.70 5.99
CA ALA A 119 -6.93 17.91 7.13
C ALA A 119 -7.33 16.48 6.74
N LYS A 120 -7.67 16.28 5.47
CA LYS A 120 -8.23 15.04 4.93
C LYS A 120 -7.17 14.07 4.43
N LEU A 121 -6.24 14.57 3.61
CA LEU A 121 -5.27 13.74 2.92
C LEU A 121 -3.96 13.69 3.70
N LYS A 122 -3.32 12.52 3.71
CA LYS A 122 -1.92 12.39 4.13
C LYS A 122 -1.03 13.19 3.16
N PRO A 123 0.00 13.91 3.64
CA PRO A 123 0.85 14.76 2.79
C PRO A 123 1.46 14.02 1.59
N GLU A 124 1.93 12.79 1.80
CA GLU A 124 2.58 11.95 0.78
C GLU A 124 1.59 11.52 -0.32
N ALA A 125 0.35 11.21 0.09
CA ALA A 125 -0.72 10.90 -0.83
C ALA A 125 -1.15 12.11 -1.64
N MET A 126 -1.24 13.29 -1.02
CA MET A 126 -1.58 14.53 -1.72
C MET A 126 -0.50 14.93 -2.73
N ALA A 127 0.78 14.83 -2.35
CA ALA A 127 1.89 15.03 -3.28
C ALA A 127 1.80 14.07 -4.47
N SER A 128 1.60 12.78 -4.23
CA SER A 128 1.47 11.76 -5.27
C SER A 128 0.28 12.00 -6.20
N ILE A 129 -0.87 12.46 -5.68
CA ILE A 129 -2.05 12.82 -6.50
C ILE A 129 -1.72 13.97 -7.44
N LEU A 130 -0.95 14.96 -6.98
CA LEU A 130 -0.58 16.16 -7.75
C LEU A 130 0.50 15.88 -8.81
N THR A 131 1.38 14.90 -8.60
CA THR A 131 2.58 14.70 -9.44
C THR A 131 2.55 13.41 -10.26
N SER A 132 1.62 12.49 -9.99
CA SER A 132 1.53 11.18 -10.65
C SER A 132 0.08 10.74 -10.90
N ASP A 133 -0.07 9.56 -11.51
CA ASP A 133 -1.34 8.86 -11.69
C ASP A 133 -1.73 7.99 -10.48
N LYS A 134 -0.93 8.00 -9.41
CA LYS A 134 -1.22 7.26 -8.18
C LYS A 134 -2.34 7.91 -7.38
N PHE A 135 -3.09 7.09 -6.65
CA PHE A 135 -4.18 7.51 -5.76
C PHE A 135 -5.36 8.25 -6.44
N HIS A 136 -5.48 8.19 -7.77
CA HIS A 136 -6.68 8.60 -8.50
C HIS A 136 -7.75 7.50 -8.46
N VAL A 137 -8.38 7.29 -7.29
CA VAL A 137 -9.25 6.13 -7.01
C VAL A 137 -10.64 6.16 -7.64
N ARG A 138 -11.05 7.31 -8.19
CA ARG A 138 -12.36 7.46 -8.84
C ARG A 138 -12.26 6.99 -10.29
N HIS A 139 -12.06 5.68 -10.46
CA HIS A 139 -11.87 5.04 -11.78
C HIS A 139 -13.04 5.29 -12.75
N TYR A 140 -14.23 5.60 -12.22
CA TYR A 140 -15.42 5.96 -12.97
C TYR A 140 -15.46 7.40 -13.48
N MET A 141 -14.61 8.33 -13.02
CA MET A 141 -14.58 9.69 -13.57
C MET A 141 -13.91 9.68 -14.95
N ALA A 142 -14.48 10.36 -15.94
CA ALA A 142 -13.82 10.56 -17.24
C ALA A 142 -12.81 11.72 -17.19
N THR A 143 -13.09 12.76 -16.39
CA THR A 143 -12.20 13.90 -16.19
C THR A 143 -10.91 13.46 -15.51
N ARG A 144 -9.77 13.98 -15.99
CA ARG A 144 -8.43 13.70 -15.45
C ARG A 144 -7.78 15.01 -14.98
N MET A 145 -7.11 14.94 -13.84
CA MET A 145 -6.33 16.05 -13.31
C MET A 145 -4.96 16.08 -14.01
N PRO A 146 -4.44 17.26 -14.42
CA PRO A 146 -3.07 17.36 -14.92
C PRO A 146 -2.07 17.06 -13.81
N ALA A 147 -0.89 16.54 -14.19
CA ALA A 147 0.25 16.42 -13.28
C ALA A 147 0.98 17.77 -13.18
N PHE A 148 1.44 18.10 -11.99
CA PHE A 148 2.13 19.34 -11.67
C PHE A 148 3.61 19.08 -11.32
N PRO A 149 4.51 20.07 -11.51
CA PRO A 149 5.89 19.93 -11.10
C PRO A 149 6.05 19.72 -9.59
N GLU A 150 6.96 18.83 -9.21
CA GLU A 150 7.23 18.46 -7.80
C GLU A 150 7.42 19.68 -6.86
N PRO A 151 8.19 20.74 -7.22
CA PRO A 151 8.35 21.88 -6.32
C PRO A 151 7.05 22.64 -6.04
N VAL A 152 6.12 22.67 -7.01
CA VAL A 152 4.80 23.31 -6.85
C VAL A 152 3.94 22.47 -5.92
N ALA A 153 3.92 21.14 -6.15
CA ALA A 153 3.16 20.21 -5.33
C ALA A 153 3.63 20.24 -3.86
N GLN A 154 4.94 20.19 -3.61
CA GLN A 154 5.50 20.26 -2.26
C GLN A 154 5.16 21.58 -1.55
N SER A 155 5.31 22.71 -2.25
CA SER A 155 4.95 24.02 -1.69
C SER A 155 3.46 24.11 -1.35
N PHE A 156 2.60 23.56 -2.21
CA PHE A 156 1.16 23.55 -1.98
C PHE A 156 0.77 22.62 -0.83
N VAL A 157 1.30 21.39 -0.81
CA VAL A 157 1.04 20.38 0.22
C VAL A 157 1.41 20.90 1.60
N LYS A 158 2.57 21.54 1.74
CA LYS A 158 2.98 22.17 2.98
C LYS A 158 2.01 23.28 3.39
N ALA A 159 1.74 24.22 2.48
CA ALA A 159 0.91 25.38 2.79
C ALA A 159 -0.53 24.99 3.15
N VAL A 160 -1.13 24.06 2.41
CA VAL A 160 -2.51 23.61 2.67
C VAL A 160 -2.59 22.77 3.94
N GLY A 161 -1.54 22.00 4.27
CA GLY A 161 -1.44 21.29 5.55
C GLY A 161 -1.42 22.23 6.74
N GLU A 162 -0.74 23.38 6.63
CA GLU A 162 -0.71 24.41 7.68
C GLU A 162 -2.04 25.19 7.78
N VAL A 163 -2.70 25.46 6.65
CA VAL A 163 -3.98 26.19 6.61
C VAL A 163 -5.13 25.34 7.12
N ASP A 164 -5.14 24.06 6.76
CA ASP A 164 -6.20 23.12 7.12
C ASP A 164 -5.82 22.29 8.36
N ASP A 165 -4.80 22.68 9.13
CA ASP A 165 -4.27 21.84 10.20
C ASP A 165 -5.35 21.45 11.22
N GLN A 166 -5.44 20.15 11.45
CA GLN A 166 -6.34 19.54 12.42
C GLN A 166 -5.55 18.46 13.15
N PRO A 167 -4.72 18.82 14.16
CA PRO A 167 -3.82 17.87 14.81
C PRO A 167 -4.53 16.66 15.42
N ALA A 168 -5.79 16.83 15.85
CA ALA A 168 -6.63 15.75 16.34
C ALA A 168 -6.88 14.66 15.28
N PHE A 169 -6.84 15.00 13.99
CA PHE A 169 -7.06 14.06 12.90
C PHE A 169 -5.85 13.20 12.56
N ALA A 170 -4.65 13.59 12.96
CA ALA A 170 -3.44 12.80 12.74
C ALA A 170 -3.32 11.62 13.72
N LYS A 171 -4.10 11.62 14.81
CA LYS A 171 -4.03 10.55 15.82
C LYS A 171 -4.66 9.27 15.30
N GLU A 172 -3.87 8.21 15.29
CA GLU A 172 -4.26 6.87 14.88
C GLU A 172 -4.48 5.95 16.09
N SER A 173 -5.38 4.97 15.97
CA SER A 173 -5.54 3.87 16.93
C SER A 173 -4.46 2.80 16.73
N ASP A 174 -4.00 2.17 17.81
CA ASP A 174 -3.06 1.06 17.69
C ASP A 174 -3.68 -0.11 16.92
N PHE A 175 -2.88 -0.74 16.05
CA PHE A 175 -3.30 -1.92 15.32
C PHE A 175 -3.49 -3.12 16.28
N SER A 176 -4.56 -3.88 16.04
CA SER A 176 -4.81 -5.17 16.68
C SER A 176 -5.37 -6.15 15.65
N GLU A 177 -4.88 -7.39 15.67
CA GLU A 177 -5.40 -8.47 14.82
C GLU A 177 -6.88 -8.76 15.12
N GLU A 178 -7.26 -8.75 16.40
CA GLU A 178 -8.65 -8.91 16.83
C GLU A 178 -9.52 -7.77 16.26
N ALA A 179 -9.04 -6.53 16.36
CA ALA A 179 -9.75 -5.37 15.81
C ALA A 179 -9.88 -5.47 14.28
N ALA A 180 -8.83 -5.91 13.57
CA ALA A 180 -8.88 -6.10 12.13
C ALA A 180 -9.87 -7.21 11.72
N GLY A 181 -9.95 -8.31 12.49
CA GLY A 181 -10.95 -9.36 12.27
C GLY A 181 -12.38 -8.87 12.46
N ILE A 182 -12.62 -8.02 13.46
CA ILE A 182 -13.92 -7.36 13.68
C ILE A 182 -14.23 -6.41 12.52
N GLY A 183 -13.26 -5.59 12.10
CA GLY A 183 -13.40 -4.67 10.97
C GLY A 183 -13.74 -5.39 9.66
N GLN A 184 -13.11 -6.55 9.40
CA GLN A 184 -13.43 -7.41 8.26
C GLN A 184 -14.90 -7.85 8.28
N LYS A 185 -15.39 -8.36 9.42
CA LYS A 185 -16.80 -8.75 9.60
C LYS A 185 -17.71 -7.55 9.33
N PHE A 186 -17.33 -6.39 9.87
CA PHE A 186 -18.16 -5.19 9.85
C PHE A 186 -18.28 -4.57 8.46
N ILE A 187 -17.25 -4.66 7.62
CA ILE A 187 -17.29 -4.21 6.21
C ILE A 187 -18.13 -5.15 5.32
N GLY A 188 -18.21 -6.44 5.67
CA GLY A 188 -18.93 -7.46 4.90
C GLY A 188 -20.46 -7.38 5.02
N VAL A 189 -21.16 -8.30 4.33
CA VAL A 189 -22.65 -8.35 4.35
C VAL A 189 -23.26 -8.68 5.71
N THR A 190 -22.45 -9.11 6.68
CA THR A 190 -22.90 -9.40 8.06
C THR A 190 -22.76 -8.20 9.01
N GLY A 191 -22.25 -7.07 8.53
CA GLY A 191 -22.16 -5.79 9.24
C GLY A 191 -22.79 -4.65 8.43
N LEU A 192 -22.07 -3.54 8.28
CA LEU A 192 -22.51 -2.35 7.53
C LEU A 192 -22.66 -2.56 6.01
N ALA A 193 -22.19 -3.69 5.48
CA ALA A 193 -22.23 -4.02 4.05
C ALA A 193 -21.59 -2.94 3.15
N CYS A 194 -20.47 -2.36 3.60
CA CYS A 194 -19.67 -1.37 2.84
C CYS A 194 -19.32 -1.90 1.44
N ILE A 195 -19.11 -3.21 1.31
CA ILE A 195 -18.83 -3.89 0.03
C ILE A 195 -19.97 -3.85 -0.99
N THR A 196 -21.15 -3.38 -0.60
CA THR A 196 -22.24 -3.11 -1.55
C THR A 196 -21.87 -1.95 -2.48
N CYS A 197 -21.16 -0.96 -1.96
CA CYS A 197 -20.84 0.28 -2.67
C CYS A 197 -19.34 0.50 -2.89
N HIS A 198 -18.47 -0.22 -2.18
CA HIS A 198 -17.04 -0.07 -2.30
C HIS A 198 -16.37 -1.34 -2.78
N ARG A 199 -15.38 -1.15 -3.67
CA ARG A 199 -14.46 -2.20 -4.07
C ARG A 199 -13.54 -2.55 -2.91
N VAL A 200 -12.96 -3.75 -2.92
CA VAL A 200 -12.02 -4.20 -1.89
C VAL A 200 -10.85 -4.93 -2.54
N ALA A 201 -9.65 -4.38 -2.43
CA ALA A 201 -8.40 -5.00 -2.88
C ALA A 201 -8.51 -5.54 -4.33
N GLY A 202 -8.94 -4.67 -5.23
CA GLY A 202 -9.12 -4.93 -6.66
C GLY A 202 -10.43 -5.63 -7.02
N GLN A 203 -11.19 -6.15 -6.06
CA GLN A 203 -12.44 -6.87 -6.32
C GLN A 203 -13.61 -5.92 -6.53
N ASP A 204 -14.52 -6.32 -7.43
CA ASP A 204 -15.74 -5.56 -7.72
C ASP A 204 -16.66 -5.59 -6.48
N SER A 205 -17.33 -4.46 -6.22
CA SER A 205 -18.37 -4.38 -5.19
C SER A 205 -19.65 -5.10 -5.64
N LEU A 206 -20.60 -5.30 -4.73
CA LEU A 206 -21.84 -6.02 -5.04
C LEU A 206 -22.82 -5.24 -5.93
N ALA A 207 -22.76 -3.90 -5.90
CA ALA A 207 -23.66 -3.05 -6.67
C ALA A 207 -22.94 -1.82 -7.23
N ILE A 208 -22.67 -0.81 -6.40
CA ILE A 208 -22.09 0.45 -6.85
C ILE A 208 -20.57 0.31 -6.87
N GLN A 209 -19.93 0.52 -8.02
CA GLN A 209 -18.47 0.41 -8.16
C GLN A 209 -17.75 1.66 -7.63
N GLY A 210 -17.89 1.95 -6.34
CA GLY A 210 -17.23 3.06 -5.66
C GLY A 210 -15.72 2.89 -5.54
N ILE A 211 -15.08 3.74 -4.73
CA ILE A 211 -13.63 3.67 -4.51
C ILE A 211 -13.24 2.34 -3.87
N ASP A 212 -11.99 1.92 -4.10
CA ASP A 212 -11.43 0.75 -3.43
C ASP A 212 -10.99 1.09 -2.00
N LEU A 213 -11.55 0.36 -1.02
CA LEU A 213 -11.23 0.56 0.39
C LEU A 213 -9.76 0.26 0.71
N SER A 214 -9.07 -0.58 -0.07
CA SER A 214 -7.66 -0.89 0.18
C SER A 214 -6.73 0.32 0.05
N SER A 215 -7.19 1.37 -0.63
CA SER A 215 -6.44 2.61 -0.83
C SER A 215 -6.68 3.67 0.25
N VAL A 216 -7.66 3.47 1.14
CA VAL A 216 -8.10 4.50 2.09
C VAL A 216 -7.00 4.78 3.11
N TYR A 217 -6.40 3.72 3.67
CA TYR A 217 -5.38 3.84 4.71
C TYR A 217 -4.14 4.60 4.24
N ASP A 218 -3.72 4.43 2.99
CA ASP A 218 -2.54 5.12 2.44
C ASP A 218 -2.77 6.62 2.21
N ARG A 219 -4.02 7.08 2.26
CA ARG A 219 -4.38 8.40 1.75
C ARG A 219 -5.09 9.31 2.72
N ILE A 220 -5.90 8.75 3.58
CA ILE A 220 -6.82 9.51 4.43
C ILE A 220 -6.22 9.63 5.82
N GLN A 221 -6.36 10.81 6.44
CA GLN A 221 -6.01 10.99 7.86
C GLN A 221 -7.01 10.22 8.74
N PRO A 222 -6.55 9.46 9.75
CA PRO A 222 -7.40 8.57 10.56
C PRO A 222 -8.58 9.30 11.23
N GLY A 223 -8.35 10.47 11.81
CA GLY A 223 -9.44 11.21 12.44
C GLY A 223 -10.38 11.90 11.45
N TRP A 224 -9.93 12.24 10.24
CA TRP A 224 -10.85 12.67 9.17
C TRP A 224 -11.75 11.50 8.76
N PHE A 225 -11.18 10.29 8.61
CA PHE A 225 -11.94 9.08 8.30
C PHE A 225 -13.03 8.82 9.35
N LYS A 226 -12.66 8.91 10.64
CA LYS A 226 -13.60 8.77 11.76
C LYS A 226 -14.70 9.84 11.73
N ALA A 227 -14.33 11.12 11.59
CA ALA A 227 -15.30 12.20 11.52
C ALA A 227 -16.27 12.04 10.33
N PHE A 228 -15.74 11.67 9.17
CA PHE A 228 -16.55 11.42 7.97
C PHE A 228 -17.51 10.25 8.13
N LEU A 229 -17.10 9.15 8.78
CA LEU A 229 -17.99 8.00 9.02
C LEU A 229 -19.12 8.31 10.00
N LEU A 230 -18.88 9.17 10.99
CA LEU A 230 -19.89 9.58 11.98
C LEU A 230 -20.96 10.48 11.36
N ASP A 231 -20.57 11.40 10.48
CA ASP A 231 -21.50 12.32 9.81
C ASP A 231 -21.07 12.64 8.37
N PRO A 232 -21.30 11.73 7.40
CA PRO A 232 -20.91 11.95 6.02
C PRO A 232 -21.55 13.19 5.38
N ALA A 233 -22.79 13.52 5.78
CA ALA A 233 -23.58 14.61 5.22
C ALA A 233 -23.00 15.99 5.58
N SER A 234 -22.37 16.12 6.75
CA SER A 234 -21.65 17.35 7.14
C SER A 234 -20.48 17.70 6.23
N PHE A 235 -19.80 16.69 5.68
CA PHE A 235 -18.70 16.89 4.71
C PHE A 235 -19.21 17.05 3.29
N LYS A 236 -20.36 16.44 2.98
CA LYS A 236 -20.97 16.44 1.65
C LYS A 236 -22.47 16.26 1.73
N LYS A 237 -23.21 17.35 1.51
CA LYS A 237 -24.67 17.43 1.67
C LYS A 237 -25.47 16.33 0.95
N ASP A 238 -25.04 15.91 -0.24
CA ASP A 238 -25.77 14.94 -1.09
C ASP A 238 -25.01 13.62 -1.27
N THR A 239 -24.15 13.27 -0.30
CA THR A 239 -23.40 12.01 -0.34
C THR A 239 -24.31 10.79 -0.37
N ARG A 240 -23.97 9.81 -1.21
CA ARG A 240 -24.62 8.48 -1.19
C ARG A 240 -24.27 7.66 0.05
N MET A 241 -23.22 8.04 0.78
CA MET A 241 -22.75 7.32 1.94
C MET A 241 -23.74 7.44 3.12
N PRO A 242 -24.28 6.32 3.64
CA PRO A 242 -25.23 6.36 4.75
C PRO A 242 -24.61 6.86 6.04
N GLN A 243 -25.44 7.45 6.91
CA GLN A 243 -25.08 7.70 8.31
C GLN A 243 -25.30 6.42 9.13
N PHE A 244 -24.22 5.72 9.49
CA PHE A 244 -24.28 4.42 10.18
C PHE A 244 -24.39 4.54 11.70
N TRP A 245 -24.01 5.68 12.28
CA TRP A 245 -24.06 5.94 13.72
C TRP A 245 -24.85 7.21 14.05
N PRO A 246 -26.17 7.24 13.81
CA PRO A 246 -27.00 8.35 14.26
C PRO A 246 -26.84 8.52 15.78
N GLU A 247 -26.57 9.75 16.22
CA GLU A 247 -26.31 10.08 17.64
C GLU A 247 -25.15 9.26 18.26
N GLY A 248 -24.20 8.78 17.44
CA GLY A 248 -23.05 8.01 17.91
C GLY A 248 -23.38 6.57 18.31
N LYS A 249 -24.54 6.02 17.93
CA LYS A 249 -24.97 4.67 18.29
C LYS A 249 -25.08 3.77 17.07
N SER A 250 -24.53 2.56 17.19
CA SER A 250 -24.58 1.55 16.14
C SER A 250 -25.89 0.76 16.13
N ALA A 251 -26.35 0.33 14.97
CA ALA A 251 -27.39 -0.70 14.89
C ALA A 251 -26.88 -2.10 15.31
N PHE A 252 -25.55 -2.30 15.34
CA PHE A 252 -24.88 -3.57 15.64
C PHE A 252 -24.38 -3.59 17.07
N GLN A 253 -25.31 -3.74 18.02
CA GLN A 253 -25.02 -3.72 19.45
C GLN A 253 -24.22 -4.96 19.92
N ASP A 254 -24.27 -6.06 19.18
CA ASP A 254 -23.52 -7.29 19.46
C ASP A 254 -22.02 -7.19 19.10
N ILE A 255 -21.62 -6.13 18.40
CA ILE A 255 -20.24 -5.89 18.00
C ILE A 255 -19.72 -4.71 18.82
N LEU A 256 -18.76 -4.98 19.72
CA LEU A 256 -18.11 -3.96 20.55
C LEU A 256 -19.10 -3.07 21.32
N ASP A 257 -20.18 -3.68 21.83
CA ASP A 257 -21.27 -3.02 22.58
C ASP A 257 -21.95 -1.87 21.85
N GLY A 258 -21.88 -1.84 20.51
CA GLY A 258 -22.43 -0.77 19.69
C GLY A 258 -21.68 0.57 19.79
N ASP A 259 -20.48 0.57 20.37
CA ASP A 259 -19.62 1.75 20.51
C ASP A 259 -19.07 2.19 19.16
N ALA A 260 -19.46 3.40 18.73
CA ALA A 260 -19.08 3.91 17.42
C ALA A 260 -17.56 4.07 17.25
N GLU A 261 -16.85 4.51 18.30
CA GLU A 261 -15.42 4.74 18.21
C GLU A 261 -14.67 3.42 18.02
N LYS A 262 -14.96 2.43 18.86
CA LYS A 262 -14.31 1.11 18.78
C LYS A 262 -14.64 0.41 17.46
N GLN A 263 -15.86 0.55 16.96
CA GLN A 263 -16.25 -0.02 15.66
C GLN A 263 -15.50 0.64 14.51
N ILE A 264 -15.37 1.97 14.51
CA ILE A 264 -14.59 2.69 13.48
C ILE A 264 -13.10 2.33 13.56
N ASP A 265 -12.53 2.25 14.77
CA ASP A 265 -11.13 1.86 14.98
C ASP A 265 -10.87 0.41 14.50
N SER A 266 -11.86 -0.48 14.63
CA SER A 266 -11.79 -1.85 14.09
C SER A 266 -11.77 -1.85 12.55
N ILE A 267 -12.59 -1.01 11.92
CA ILE A 267 -12.56 -0.81 10.46
C ILE A 267 -11.20 -0.27 10.05
N TRP A 268 -10.68 0.75 10.75
CA TRP A 268 -9.39 1.34 10.46
C TRP A 268 -8.24 0.33 10.56
N SER A 269 -8.25 -0.50 11.60
CA SER A 269 -7.31 -1.61 11.78
C SER A 269 -7.35 -2.58 10.61
N TYR A 270 -8.54 -2.92 10.11
CA TYR A 270 -8.69 -3.76 8.92
C TYR A 270 -8.16 -3.08 7.65
N LEU A 271 -8.50 -1.80 7.42
CA LEU A 271 -8.02 -1.03 6.27
C LEU A 271 -6.49 -0.87 6.26
N SER A 272 -5.85 -0.90 7.43
CA SER A 272 -4.39 -0.89 7.55
C SER A 272 -3.70 -2.06 6.85
N LEU A 273 -4.42 -3.15 6.56
CA LEU A 273 -3.91 -4.30 5.81
C LEU A 273 -3.84 -4.05 4.29
N LYS A 274 -4.38 -2.94 3.78
CA LYS A 274 -4.28 -2.50 2.38
C LYS A 274 -4.71 -3.59 1.39
N ASN A 275 -3.94 -3.83 0.32
CA ASN A 275 -4.26 -4.87 -0.67
C ASN A 275 -4.17 -6.31 -0.10
N SER A 276 -3.61 -6.48 1.10
CA SER A 276 -3.49 -7.76 1.79
C SER A 276 -4.70 -8.07 2.68
N MET A 277 -5.72 -7.20 2.70
CA MET A 277 -6.96 -7.41 3.44
C MET A 277 -7.63 -8.75 3.09
N PRO A 278 -7.88 -9.65 4.07
CA PRO A 278 -8.72 -10.82 3.86
C PRO A 278 -10.12 -10.41 3.42
N PHE A 279 -10.65 -11.01 2.35
CA PHE A 279 -11.93 -10.55 1.81
C PHE A 279 -13.07 -10.67 2.84
N PRO A 280 -13.91 -9.61 2.99
CA PRO A 280 -15.11 -9.69 3.79
C PRO A 280 -16.09 -10.70 3.19
N VAL A 281 -16.92 -11.31 4.04
CA VAL A 281 -18.02 -12.16 3.58
C VAL A 281 -18.90 -11.37 2.61
N GLY A 282 -19.16 -11.97 1.43
CA GLY A 282 -19.96 -11.39 0.35
C GLY A 282 -19.17 -11.06 -0.91
N ILE A 283 -17.87 -10.73 -0.80
CA ILE A 283 -17.03 -10.47 -1.99
C ILE A 283 -16.81 -11.77 -2.78
N VAL A 284 -17.03 -11.68 -4.09
CA VAL A 284 -16.69 -12.74 -5.05
C VAL A 284 -15.43 -12.30 -5.81
N PRO A 285 -14.31 -13.04 -5.70
CA PRO A 285 -13.10 -12.68 -6.42
C PRO A 285 -13.31 -12.70 -7.94
N LYS A 286 -12.91 -11.62 -8.61
CA LYS A 286 -12.90 -11.51 -10.06
C LYS A 286 -11.94 -12.52 -10.66
N GLY A 287 -12.36 -13.15 -11.76
CA GLY A 287 -11.57 -14.21 -12.38
C GLY A 287 -11.53 -15.48 -11.53
N ALA A 288 -12.60 -15.76 -10.80
CA ALA A 288 -12.79 -17.01 -10.06
C ALA A 288 -12.44 -18.22 -10.96
N ILE A 289 -11.55 -19.07 -10.48
CA ILE A 289 -11.16 -20.29 -11.17
C ILE A 289 -11.97 -21.43 -10.59
N ALA A 290 -12.56 -22.26 -11.45
CA ALA A 290 -13.49 -23.31 -11.04
C ALA A 290 -12.89 -24.31 -10.04
N MET A 291 -11.56 -24.49 -10.07
CA MET A 291 -10.80 -25.37 -9.17
C MET A 291 -9.79 -24.59 -8.30
N GLU A 292 -10.11 -23.34 -7.98
CA GLU A 292 -9.35 -22.60 -6.98
C GLU A 292 -9.52 -23.22 -5.59
N LEU A 293 -8.39 -23.56 -4.97
CA LEU A 293 -8.33 -23.83 -3.54
C LEU A 293 -8.41 -22.49 -2.80
N VAL A 294 -9.39 -22.33 -1.92
CA VAL A 294 -9.57 -21.11 -1.14
C VAL A 294 -9.43 -21.42 0.35
N PRO A 295 -8.31 -21.07 1.00
CA PRO A 295 -8.16 -21.13 2.44
C PRO A 295 -9.04 -20.05 3.06
N ALA A 296 -10.26 -20.42 3.45
CA ALA A 296 -11.25 -19.48 3.98
C ALA A 296 -11.12 -19.36 5.51
N ASP A 297 -11.09 -20.49 6.19
CA ASP A 297 -11.18 -20.62 7.64
C ASP A 297 -10.01 -21.42 8.24
N LYS A 298 -9.39 -22.31 7.47
CA LYS A 298 -8.25 -23.13 7.88
C LYS A 298 -7.18 -23.24 6.80
N PRO A 299 -5.92 -23.57 7.17
CA PRO A 299 -4.88 -23.84 6.20
C PRO A 299 -5.25 -24.98 5.23
N ILE A 300 -4.89 -24.81 3.96
CA ILE A 300 -4.97 -25.89 2.95
C ILE A 300 -3.56 -26.30 2.57
N VAL A 301 -3.23 -27.57 2.84
CA VAL A 301 -1.97 -28.18 2.41
C VAL A 301 -2.22 -29.01 1.14
N HIS A 302 -1.57 -28.63 0.04
CA HIS A 302 -1.82 -29.23 -1.28
C HIS A 302 -0.51 -29.65 -1.97
N ARG A 303 -0.46 -30.87 -2.50
CA ARG A 303 0.71 -31.38 -3.23
C ARG A 303 0.48 -31.23 -4.72
N THR A 304 1.41 -30.58 -5.43
CA THR A 304 1.24 -30.25 -6.85
C THR A 304 2.57 -30.12 -7.59
N PHE A 305 2.45 -29.87 -8.90
CA PHE A 305 3.50 -29.39 -9.80
C PHE A 305 3.38 -27.87 -9.87
N MET A 306 4.41 -27.15 -9.44
CA MET A 306 4.39 -25.69 -9.44
C MET A 306 5.46 -25.14 -10.37
N LYS A 307 5.05 -24.21 -11.23
CA LYS A 307 5.94 -23.51 -12.16
C LYS A 307 7.09 -22.83 -11.40
N ASP A 308 8.29 -22.93 -11.96
CA ASP A 308 9.56 -22.40 -11.41
C ASP A 308 9.97 -22.96 -10.03
N VAL A 309 9.21 -23.91 -9.48
CA VAL A 309 9.56 -24.66 -8.26
C VAL A 309 9.91 -26.10 -8.61
N GLY A 310 8.96 -26.84 -9.18
CA GLY A 310 9.19 -28.22 -9.58
C GLY A 310 7.98 -29.16 -9.39
N PRO A 311 8.18 -30.44 -9.71
CA PRO A 311 7.13 -31.47 -9.69
C PRO A 311 6.83 -32.04 -8.29
N ARG A 312 7.46 -31.49 -7.26
CA ARG A 312 7.47 -32.00 -5.89
C ARG A 312 7.33 -30.84 -4.92
N THR A 313 6.18 -30.17 -5.04
CA THR A 313 5.89 -29.00 -4.24
C THR A 313 4.73 -29.30 -3.29
N VAL A 314 4.89 -28.90 -2.04
CA VAL A 314 3.79 -28.78 -1.07
C VAL A 314 3.47 -27.31 -0.95
N LEU A 315 2.28 -26.93 -1.40
CA LEU A 315 1.73 -25.60 -1.19
C LEU A 315 0.99 -25.57 0.14
N THR A 316 1.07 -24.46 0.85
CA THR A 316 0.24 -24.18 2.02
C THR A 316 -0.37 -22.80 1.86
N GLY A 317 -1.70 -22.76 1.78
CA GLY A 317 -2.45 -21.51 1.75
C GLY A 317 -3.07 -21.26 3.11
N PHE A 318 -2.89 -20.06 3.64
CA PHE A 318 -3.36 -19.67 4.97
C PHE A 318 -4.59 -18.75 4.88
N PRO A 319 -5.55 -18.82 5.83
CA PRO A 319 -6.71 -17.93 5.89
C PRO A 319 -6.38 -16.43 5.84
N GLU A 320 -5.23 -16.06 6.39
CA GLU A 320 -4.65 -14.72 6.47
C GLU A 320 -4.14 -14.20 5.11
N LYS A 321 -4.49 -14.88 4.01
CA LYS A 321 -4.13 -14.54 2.62
C LYS A 321 -2.64 -14.48 2.36
N LEU A 322 -1.89 -15.29 3.10
CA LEU A 322 -0.50 -15.61 2.80
C LEU A 322 -0.44 -17.05 2.32
N ASN A 323 0.47 -17.34 1.40
CA ASN A 323 0.64 -18.67 0.85
C ASN A 323 2.13 -18.96 0.67
N VAL A 324 2.54 -20.21 0.88
CA VAL A 324 3.92 -20.65 0.71
C VAL A 324 4.02 -21.87 -0.19
N ALA A 325 5.13 -21.98 -0.91
CA ALA A 325 5.51 -23.16 -1.68
C ALA A 325 6.79 -23.78 -1.10
N TYR A 326 6.69 -25.04 -0.67
CA TYR A 326 7.81 -25.83 -0.18
C TYR A 326 8.24 -26.86 -1.22
N ASP A 327 9.46 -26.74 -1.71
CA ASP A 327 10.06 -27.71 -2.62
C ASP A 327 10.72 -28.83 -1.81
N PHE A 328 10.07 -29.99 -1.74
CA PHE A 328 10.65 -31.13 -1.02
C PHE A 328 11.59 -31.97 -1.89
N ASN A 329 11.79 -31.61 -3.18
CA ASN A 329 12.81 -32.24 -4.01
C ASN A 329 14.22 -31.82 -3.56
N VAL A 330 14.42 -30.53 -3.26
CA VAL A 330 15.69 -29.99 -2.74
C VAL A 330 15.62 -29.48 -1.31
N VAL A 331 14.45 -29.57 -0.67
CA VAL A 331 14.21 -29.25 0.76
C VAL A 331 14.46 -27.77 1.05
N ARG A 332 13.55 -26.93 0.55
CA ARG A 332 13.56 -25.47 0.75
C ARG A 332 12.16 -24.87 0.69
N MET A 333 11.97 -23.72 1.34
CA MET A 333 10.85 -22.84 1.02
C MET A 333 11.22 -22.03 -0.22
N ALA A 334 10.48 -22.21 -1.30
CA ALA A 334 10.82 -21.66 -2.61
C ALA A 334 10.14 -20.33 -2.89
N LYS A 335 8.86 -20.20 -2.51
CA LYS A 335 8.06 -19.01 -2.78
C LYS A 335 7.15 -18.66 -1.63
N VAL A 336 6.83 -17.38 -1.50
CA VAL A 336 5.72 -16.86 -0.68
C VAL A 336 4.96 -15.82 -1.49
N TRP A 337 3.63 -15.76 -1.35
CA TRP A 337 2.80 -14.76 -2.03
C TRP A 337 1.54 -14.40 -1.24
N ARG A 338 0.92 -13.27 -1.59
CA ARG A 338 -0.31 -12.78 -0.95
C ARG A 338 -1.55 -12.98 -1.81
N GLY A 339 -2.71 -13.05 -1.17
CA GLY A 339 -4.01 -13.11 -1.84
C GLY A 339 -4.43 -14.54 -2.23
N ARG A 340 -4.86 -14.70 -3.49
CA ARG A 340 -5.43 -15.94 -4.02
C ARG A 340 -4.41 -17.08 -3.97
N PHE A 341 -4.87 -18.28 -3.59
CA PHE A 341 -3.97 -19.38 -3.28
C PHE A 341 -3.52 -20.10 -4.56
N PHE A 342 -4.27 -21.08 -5.05
CA PHE A 342 -3.79 -21.93 -6.15
C PHE A 342 -4.93 -22.61 -6.92
N ASP A 343 -4.75 -22.78 -8.22
CA ASP A 343 -5.63 -23.60 -9.06
C ASP A 343 -5.14 -25.06 -9.05
N HIS A 344 -5.94 -25.98 -8.51
CA HIS A 344 -5.57 -27.39 -8.46
C HIS A 344 -5.94 -28.19 -9.72
N SER A 345 -6.44 -27.53 -10.77
CA SER A 345 -6.84 -28.16 -12.04
C SER A 345 -5.74 -29.00 -12.68
N GLY A 346 -4.48 -28.56 -12.51
CA GLY A 346 -3.31 -29.24 -13.00
C GLY A 346 -3.19 -30.69 -12.50
N VAL A 347 -3.72 -31.05 -11.34
CA VAL A 347 -3.57 -32.41 -10.78
C VAL A 347 -4.90 -33.16 -10.60
N GLN A 348 -6.00 -32.63 -11.15
CA GLN A 348 -7.34 -33.18 -10.92
C GLN A 348 -7.50 -34.62 -11.45
N SER A 349 -6.95 -34.92 -12.63
CA SER A 349 -7.06 -36.24 -13.28
C SER A 349 -5.91 -37.19 -12.93
N GLY A 350 -5.03 -36.81 -12.00
CA GLY A 350 -3.85 -37.57 -11.60
C GLY A 350 -2.56 -36.77 -11.74
N ARG A 351 -1.43 -37.47 -11.92
CA ARG A 351 -0.15 -36.81 -12.22
C ARG A 351 -0.16 -36.33 -13.66
N THR A 352 -0.05 -35.02 -13.86
CA THR A 352 0.06 -34.39 -15.18
C THR A 352 1.42 -33.70 -15.32
N ASP A 353 1.70 -33.23 -16.52
CA ASP A 353 2.82 -32.34 -16.89
C ASP A 353 2.42 -30.85 -16.85
N THR A 354 1.29 -30.50 -16.24
CA THR A 354 0.83 -29.12 -16.13
C THR A 354 1.35 -28.48 -14.84
N PHE A 355 2.23 -27.50 -14.99
CA PHE A 355 2.81 -26.73 -13.89
C PHE A 355 2.10 -25.39 -13.81
N LEU A 356 1.29 -25.21 -12.77
CA LEU A 356 0.56 -23.97 -12.54
C LEU A 356 1.34 -23.05 -11.60
N ASP A 357 1.05 -21.76 -11.68
CA ASP A 357 1.71 -20.72 -10.90
C ASP A 357 0.79 -20.21 -9.77
N ALA A 358 1.33 -19.36 -8.91
CA ALA A 358 0.54 -18.66 -7.88
C ALA A 358 -0.58 -17.83 -8.53
N LEU A 359 -1.77 -17.83 -7.93
CA LEU A 359 -2.90 -17.01 -8.39
C LEU A 359 -2.89 -15.58 -7.82
N GLY A 360 -2.16 -15.38 -6.73
CA GLY A 360 -2.14 -14.13 -5.99
C GLY A 360 -1.14 -13.10 -6.53
N THR A 361 -0.89 -12.09 -5.73
CA THR A 361 0.02 -10.98 -6.03
C THR A 361 1.15 -10.95 -5.00
N ASP A 362 2.06 -9.97 -5.13
CA ASP A 362 3.22 -9.79 -4.25
C ASP A 362 3.95 -11.12 -4.09
N VAL A 363 4.46 -11.67 -5.19
CA VAL A 363 5.19 -12.94 -5.15
C VAL A 363 6.63 -12.64 -4.81
N LEU A 364 7.12 -13.23 -3.72
CA LEU A 364 8.53 -13.23 -3.35
C LEU A 364 9.13 -14.61 -3.60
N GLU A 365 10.14 -14.64 -4.45
CA GLU A 365 11.02 -15.79 -4.65
C GLU A 365 12.05 -15.84 -3.51
N LEU A 366 12.07 -16.94 -2.78
CA LEU A 366 13.06 -17.17 -1.72
C LEU A 366 14.33 -17.81 -2.30
N PRO A 367 15.46 -17.80 -1.55
CA PRO A 367 16.73 -18.35 -2.03
C PRO A 367 16.59 -19.73 -2.69
N SER A 368 17.33 -19.93 -3.79
CA SER A 368 17.31 -21.20 -4.54
C SER A 368 17.89 -22.35 -3.71
N GLY A 369 18.85 -22.07 -2.83
CA GLY A 369 19.46 -23.05 -1.93
C GLY A 369 18.59 -23.46 -0.73
N PRO A 370 19.05 -24.43 0.07
CA PRO A 370 18.41 -24.79 1.32
C PRO A 370 18.59 -23.70 2.38
N ALA A 371 17.73 -23.72 3.40
CA ALA A 371 17.80 -22.78 4.53
C ALA A 371 19.04 -23.01 5.41
N PHE A 372 19.51 -24.26 5.51
CA PHE A 372 20.66 -24.62 6.33
C PHE A 372 21.68 -25.42 5.53
N ALA A 373 22.95 -25.27 5.88
CA ALA A 373 24.05 -26.05 5.38
C ALA A 373 25.18 -26.15 6.43
N PHE A 374 25.90 -27.27 6.44
CA PHE A 374 27.18 -27.35 7.13
C PHE A 374 28.28 -26.76 6.24
N LEU A 375 29.09 -25.85 6.80
CA LEU A 375 30.19 -25.21 6.11
C LEU A 375 31.51 -25.55 6.80
N ASP A 376 32.45 -26.11 6.04
CA ASP A 376 33.81 -26.40 6.52
C ASP A 376 34.62 -25.12 6.83
N ALA A 377 34.32 -24.03 6.12
CA ALA A 377 34.95 -22.74 6.29
C ALA A 377 33.97 -21.58 6.01
N PRO A 378 34.19 -20.38 6.58
CA PRO A 378 33.33 -19.22 6.33
C PRO A 378 33.20 -18.77 4.87
N GLN A 379 34.08 -19.24 3.98
CA GLN A 379 34.07 -18.93 2.55
C GLN A 379 33.54 -20.09 1.69
N THR A 380 33.20 -21.23 2.30
CA THR A 380 32.62 -22.36 1.57
C THR A 380 31.35 -21.93 0.85
N ALA A 381 31.26 -22.30 -0.42
CA ALA A 381 30.15 -21.91 -1.27
C ALA A 381 28.82 -22.44 -0.71
N TRP A 382 27.77 -21.62 -0.67
CA TRP A 382 26.44 -22.09 -0.30
C TRP A 382 25.95 -23.14 -1.30
N PRO A 383 25.30 -24.24 -0.86
CA PRO A 383 24.75 -25.23 -1.77
C PRO A 383 23.67 -24.62 -2.68
N GLN A 384 23.84 -24.79 -3.99
CA GLN A 384 22.89 -24.32 -5.00
C GLN A 384 22.35 -25.52 -5.80
N PRO A 385 21.02 -25.63 -5.99
CA PRO A 385 20.45 -26.72 -6.75
C PRO A 385 20.57 -26.52 -8.25
N GLU A 386 20.89 -27.61 -8.93
CA GLU A 386 20.72 -27.80 -10.37
C GLU A 386 19.38 -28.52 -10.62
N LEU A 387 18.94 -28.54 -11.89
CA LEU A 387 17.66 -29.18 -12.28
C LEU A 387 17.56 -30.66 -11.86
N THR A 388 18.69 -31.37 -11.80
CA THR A 388 18.75 -32.79 -11.42
C THR A 388 18.99 -33.03 -9.93
N SER A 389 19.23 -31.96 -9.16
CA SER A 389 19.55 -32.06 -7.74
C SER A 389 18.40 -32.65 -6.93
N ARG A 390 18.74 -33.37 -5.87
CA ARG A 390 17.81 -33.86 -4.86
C ARG A 390 18.44 -33.81 -3.48
N ASN A 391 17.60 -33.57 -2.47
CA ASN A 391 17.97 -33.62 -1.06
C ASN A 391 19.16 -32.72 -0.68
N ILE A 392 19.37 -31.61 -1.39
CA ILE A 392 20.48 -30.68 -1.09
C ILE A 392 20.30 -30.06 0.31
N GLY A 393 19.08 -29.70 0.70
CA GLY A 393 18.75 -29.29 2.08
C GLY A 393 18.57 -30.44 3.07
N GLY A 394 18.96 -31.66 2.70
CA GLY A 394 18.82 -32.86 3.51
C GLY A 394 17.70 -33.78 3.04
N GLN A 395 17.47 -34.85 3.79
CA GLN A 395 16.45 -35.86 3.50
C GLN A 395 15.10 -35.43 4.10
N PHE A 396 14.13 -35.14 3.23
CA PHE A 396 12.76 -34.86 3.67
C PHE A 396 12.14 -36.08 4.37
N LYS A 397 11.58 -35.87 5.56
CA LYS A 397 10.95 -36.89 6.41
C LYS A 397 9.42 -36.80 6.43
N GLY A 398 8.84 -35.83 5.75
CA GLY A 398 7.40 -35.58 5.71
C GLY A 398 7.02 -34.30 6.45
N TYR A 399 5.73 -34.15 6.74
CA TYR A 399 5.20 -33.08 7.58
C TYR A 399 4.12 -33.62 8.51
N SER A 400 3.94 -32.97 9.65
CA SER A 400 2.76 -33.10 10.52
C SER A 400 1.93 -31.84 10.46
N LEU A 401 0.67 -31.91 10.90
CA LEU A 401 -0.15 -30.72 11.13
C LEU A 401 -0.16 -30.43 12.63
N ASP A 402 -0.01 -29.16 12.98
CA ASP A 402 -0.21 -28.69 14.35
C ASP A 402 -1.67 -28.95 14.77
N GLN A 403 -1.88 -29.45 15.99
CA GLN A 403 -3.20 -29.92 16.43
C GLN A 403 -4.20 -28.80 16.70
N GLU A 404 -3.72 -27.58 16.96
CA GLU A 404 -4.58 -26.43 17.27
C GLU A 404 -4.83 -25.58 16.03
N THR A 405 -3.82 -25.44 15.17
CA THR A 405 -3.84 -24.49 14.05
C THR A 405 -3.94 -25.14 12.67
N ASP A 406 -3.84 -26.46 12.56
CA ASP A 406 -3.75 -27.22 11.29
C ASP A 406 -2.57 -26.78 10.39
N ARG A 407 -1.64 -25.97 10.89
CA ARG A 407 -0.49 -25.47 10.13
C ARG A 407 0.56 -26.57 9.97
N PRO A 408 1.20 -26.71 8.80
CA PRO A 408 2.18 -27.76 8.58
C PRO A 408 3.49 -27.48 9.29
N ILE A 409 4.10 -28.56 9.79
CA ILE A 409 5.46 -28.59 10.32
C ILE A 409 6.25 -29.55 9.44
N PHE A 410 7.06 -28.99 8.54
CA PHE A 410 7.94 -29.75 7.64
C PHE A 410 9.12 -30.32 8.41
N LYS A 411 9.48 -31.58 8.14
CA LYS A 411 10.54 -32.29 8.87
C LYS A 411 11.58 -32.82 7.89
N TYR A 412 12.85 -32.58 8.18
CA TYR A 412 13.95 -33.09 7.36
C TYR A 412 15.19 -33.38 8.22
N GLN A 413 16.03 -34.28 7.72
CA GLN A 413 17.32 -34.61 8.32
C GLN A 413 18.42 -34.05 7.43
N LEU A 414 19.20 -33.10 7.94
CA LEU A 414 20.41 -32.58 7.29
C LEU A 414 21.62 -33.08 8.07
N GLU A 415 22.32 -34.07 7.51
CA GLU A 415 23.47 -34.71 8.16
C GLU A 415 23.14 -35.15 9.61
N THR A 416 23.80 -34.57 10.62
CA THR A 416 23.58 -34.85 12.05
C THR A 416 22.43 -34.06 12.68
N ALA A 417 21.82 -33.12 11.95
CA ALA A 417 20.76 -32.25 12.45
C ALA A 417 19.37 -32.67 11.92
N SER A 418 18.44 -32.92 12.85
CA SER A 418 17.01 -33.00 12.57
C SER A 418 16.39 -31.61 12.68
N ILE A 419 15.70 -31.17 11.63
CA ILE A 419 15.15 -29.82 11.52
C ILE A 419 13.64 -29.91 11.27
N GLU A 420 12.89 -29.17 12.07
CA GLU A 420 11.48 -28.87 11.85
C GLU A 420 11.35 -27.42 11.39
N GLU A 421 10.60 -27.18 10.31
CA GLU A 421 10.28 -25.85 9.77
C GLU A 421 8.76 -25.66 9.73
N ALA A 422 8.27 -24.64 10.43
CA ALA A 422 6.85 -24.27 10.46
C ALA A 422 6.66 -22.85 9.91
N PRO A 423 6.04 -22.68 8.73
CA PRO A 423 5.60 -21.38 8.24
C PRO A 423 4.32 -20.93 8.95
N ALA A 424 4.26 -19.66 9.29
CA ALA A 424 3.14 -19.01 9.95
C ALA A 424 2.97 -17.58 9.43
N PRO A 425 1.78 -17.18 8.97
CA PRO A 425 1.49 -15.77 8.73
C PRO A 425 1.48 -14.99 10.05
N VAL A 426 1.89 -13.73 9.98
CA VAL A 426 1.73 -12.73 11.04
C VAL A 426 1.05 -11.52 10.42
N ILE A 427 -0.11 -11.15 10.95
CA ILE A 427 -0.85 -9.98 10.47
C ILE A 427 -0.28 -8.73 11.15
N GLN A 428 0.05 -7.72 10.34
CA GLN A 428 0.49 -6.40 10.80
C GLN A 428 -0.01 -5.31 9.84
N PRO A 429 0.12 -4.01 10.17
CA PRO A 429 -0.14 -2.95 9.20
C PRO A 429 0.67 -3.16 7.91
N GLY A 430 0.03 -3.01 6.75
CA GLY A 430 0.59 -3.34 5.44
C GLY A 430 0.25 -4.75 4.95
N GLY A 431 -0.14 -5.68 5.83
CA GLY A 431 -0.62 -7.01 5.47
C GLY A 431 0.00 -8.15 6.27
N ALA A 432 -0.14 -9.36 5.74
CA ALA A 432 0.49 -10.54 6.32
C ALA A 432 1.96 -10.66 5.89
N ILE A 433 2.84 -10.91 6.85
CA ILE A 433 4.24 -11.26 6.64
C ILE A 433 4.47 -12.74 6.99
N LEU A 434 5.56 -13.32 6.47
CA LEU A 434 5.88 -14.72 6.75
C LEU A 434 6.81 -14.84 7.95
N ARG A 435 6.39 -15.57 8.97
CA ARG A 435 7.26 -16.10 10.04
C ARG A 435 7.60 -17.55 9.75
N ARG A 436 8.89 -17.87 9.62
CA ARG A 436 9.42 -19.25 9.54
C ARG A 436 10.03 -19.60 10.88
N ILE A 437 9.54 -20.67 11.49
CA ILE A 437 9.98 -21.13 12.80
C ILE A 437 10.76 -22.43 12.60
N PHE A 438 12.02 -22.44 13.04
CA PHE A 438 12.91 -23.58 12.94
C PHE A 438 13.21 -24.13 14.33
N LYS A 439 13.03 -25.44 14.49
CA LYS A 439 13.53 -26.20 15.65
C LYS A 439 14.58 -27.17 15.16
N ILE A 440 15.79 -27.06 15.68
CA ILE A 440 16.94 -27.85 15.29
C ILE A 440 17.35 -28.72 16.48
N LYS A 441 17.57 -30.02 16.22
CA LYS A 441 18.13 -30.96 17.19
C LYS A 441 19.27 -31.74 16.55
N ALA A 442 20.34 -31.96 17.30
CA ALA A 442 21.45 -32.81 16.87
C ALA A 442 21.76 -33.85 17.94
N ASP A 443 22.02 -35.08 17.50
CA ASP A 443 22.32 -36.21 18.40
C ASP A 443 23.66 -36.04 19.13
N SER A 444 24.53 -35.17 18.63
CA SER A 444 25.80 -34.78 19.23
C SER A 444 26.11 -33.32 18.93
N ALA A 445 26.95 -32.69 19.75
CA ALA A 445 27.48 -31.36 19.45
C ALA A 445 28.08 -31.35 18.03
N SER A 446 27.63 -30.40 17.22
CA SER A 446 28.06 -30.26 15.83
C SER A 446 28.38 -28.79 15.54
N ASN A 447 29.50 -28.58 14.84
CA ASN A 447 30.00 -27.26 14.49
C ASN A 447 29.77 -27.01 13.00
N GLY A 448 29.66 -25.73 12.62
CA GLY A 448 29.61 -25.34 11.21
C GLY A 448 28.23 -25.33 10.59
N LEU A 449 27.16 -25.60 11.35
CA LEU A 449 25.80 -25.36 10.86
C LEU A 449 25.57 -23.85 10.69
N HIS A 450 25.17 -23.44 9.51
CA HIS A 450 24.79 -22.07 9.20
C HIS A 450 23.36 -22.03 8.67
N PHE A 451 22.67 -20.93 8.95
CA PHE A 451 21.37 -20.58 8.39
C PHE A 451 21.56 -19.46 7.36
N LEU A 452 21.07 -19.65 6.14
CA LEU A 452 20.96 -18.59 5.14
C LEU A 452 19.68 -17.80 5.41
N ALA A 453 19.82 -16.64 6.04
CA ALA A 453 18.71 -15.75 6.30
C ALA A 453 18.18 -15.14 4.99
N ALA A 454 19.06 -14.58 4.16
CA ALA A 454 18.65 -14.06 2.86
C ALA A 454 19.83 -13.97 1.90
N GLU A 455 19.52 -13.83 0.61
CA GLU A 455 20.48 -13.43 -0.41
C GLU A 455 19.82 -12.49 -1.42
N GLY A 456 20.57 -11.52 -1.92
CA GLY A 456 20.12 -10.57 -2.93
C GLY A 456 21.30 -9.78 -3.49
N ASP A 457 21.05 -8.94 -4.49
CA ASP A 457 22.12 -8.17 -5.14
C ASP A 457 22.80 -7.21 -4.15
N GLU A 458 22.00 -6.59 -3.28
CA GLU A 458 22.46 -5.71 -2.21
C GLU A 458 21.83 -6.10 -0.87
N VAL A 459 22.60 -5.96 0.21
CA VAL A 459 22.13 -6.16 1.58
C VAL A 459 22.58 -5.00 2.45
N GLU A 460 21.62 -4.37 3.12
CA GLU A 460 21.86 -3.34 4.13
C GLU A 460 21.54 -3.90 5.52
N GLN A 461 22.49 -3.79 6.45
CA GLN A 461 22.27 -4.15 7.84
C GLN A 461 21.65 -2.97 8.61
N LEU A 462 20.40 -3.14 9.06
CA LEU A 462 19.67 -2.11 9.81
C LEU A 462 19.93 -2.22 11.32
N SER A 463 20.07 -3.46 11.82
CA SER A 463 20.43 -3.77 13.20
C SER A 463 21.15 -5.13 13.27
N ASN A 464 21.51 -5.62 14.47
CA ASN A 464 22.11 -6.95 14.61
C ASN A 464 21.19 -8.09 14.15
N ASP A 465 19.89 -7.86 14.16
CA ASP A 465 18.85 -8.85 13.88
C ASP A 465 17.97 -8.51 12.67
N ARG A 466 18.14 -7.34 12.05
CA ARG A 466 17.30 -6.85 10.94
C ARG A 466 18.13 -6.39 9.75
N PHE A 467 17.70 -6.80 8.56
CA PHE A 467 18.40 -6.55 7.30
C PHE A 467 17.41 -6.24 6.18
N ARG A 468 17.80 -5.34 5.27
CA ARG A 468 17.09 -5.04 4.02
C ARG A 468 17.82 -5.70 2.86
N VAL A 469 17.07 -6.32 1.94
CA VAL A 469 17.59 -7.11 0.82
C VAL A 469 17.11 -6.47 -0.49
N GLY A 470 17.97 -5.63 -1.07
CA GLY A 470 17.61 -4.71 -2.17
C GLY A 470 16.36 -3.88 -1.85
N ASP A 471 15.59 -3.57 -2.89
CA ASP A 471 14.26 -2.95 -2.76
C ASP A 471 13.14 -4.00 -2.59
N ASN A 472 13.50 -5.27 -2.37
CA ASN A 472 12.57 -6.39 -2.48
C ASN A 472 11.89 -6.73 -1.15
N TYR A 473 12.66 -6.86 -0.06
CA TYR A 473 12.11 -7.30 1.24
C TYR A 473 13.06 -7.01 2.42
N GLU A 474 12.50 -7.00 3.62
CA GLU A 474 13.26 -7.00 4.89
C GLU A 474 13.15 -8.35 5.60
N VAL A 475 14.21 -8.72 6.32
CA VAL A 475 14.22 -9.90 7.21
C VAL A 475 14.59 -9.51 8.63
N GLN A 476 13.86 -10.07 9.59
CA GLN A 476 14.22 -10.04 11.01
C GLN A 476 14.45 -11.45 11.53
N ILE A 477 15.57 -11.67 12.23
CA ILE A 477 15.95 -12.97 12.77
C ILE A 477 15.89 -12.97 14.29
N LYS A 478 15.39 -14.05 14.88
CA LYS A 478 15.52 -14.32 16.32
C LYS A 478 16.12 -15.70 16.50
N GLY A 479 16.98 -15.87 17.50
CA GLY A 479 17.57 -17.17 17.82
C GLY A 479 17.51 -17.44 19.31
N SER A 480 17.54 -18.71 19.71
CA SER A 480 17.76 -19.12 21.12
C SER A 480 19.20 -18.86 21.60
N PHE A 481 20.02 -18.18 20.79
CA PHE A 481 21.43 -17.91 20.97
C PHE A 481 21.76 -16.48 20.48
N PRO A 482 22.87 -15.87 20.93
CA PRO A 482 23.30 -14.57 20.44
C PRO A 482 23.61 -14.60 18.93
N LEU A 483 22.93 -13.76 18.17
CA LEU A 483 23.11 -13.68 16.72
C LEU A 483 24.47 -13.05 16.38
N LYS A 484 25.21 -13.71 15.48
CA LYS A 484 26.49 -13.25 14.92
C LYS A 484 26.41 -13.26 13.39
N PRO A 485 25.68 -12.33 12.77
CA PRO A 485 25.47 -12.33 11.33
C PRO A 485 26.79 -12.16 10.57
N ILE A 486 26.95 -12.92 9.49
CA ILE A 486 28.05 -12.84 8.55
C ILE A 486 27.48 -12.39 7.21
N ILE A 487 27.83 -11.19 6.78
CA ILE A 487 27.48 -10.65 5.47
C ILE A 487 28.66 -10.90 4.54
N ARG A 488 28.44 -11.64 3.45
CA ARG A 488 29.49 -11.97 2.49
C ARG A 488 28.97 -11.91 1.06
N VAL A 489 29.86 -11.60 0.12
CA VAL A 489 29.57 -11.69 -1.31
C VAL A 489 29.90 -13.10 -1.81
N GLN A 490 28.95 -13.73 -2.49
CA GLN A 490 29.11 -15.01 -3.16
C GLN A 490 28.59 -14.91 -4.60
N GLY A 491 29.52 -14.91 -5.57
CA GLY A 491 29.16 -14.66 -6.96
C GLY A 491 28.65 -13.22 -7.14
N GLU A 492 27.46 -13.08 -7.71
CA GLU A 492 26.79 -11.79 -7.92
C GLU A 492 25.88 -11.39 -6.75
N LYS A 493 25.69 -12.27 -5.76
CA LYS A 493 24.79 -12.03 -4.63
C LYS A 493 25.53 -11.77 -3.33
N THR A 494 24.93 -10.95 -2.47
CA THR A 494 25.30 -10.79 -1.07
C THR A 494 24.42 -11.68 -0.20
N GLN A 495 25.03 -12.48 0.67
CA GLN A 495 24.38 -13.44 1.56
C GLN A 495 24.47 -13.01 3.02
N ILE A 496 23.42 -13.34 3.78
CA ILE A 496 23.35 -13.18 5.23
C ILE A 496 23.37 -14.56 5.87
N LEU A 497 24.48 -14.93 6.48
CA LEU A 497 24.63 -16.21 7.18
C LEU A 497 24.59 -16.02 8.68
N ILE A 498 23.83 -16.87 9.36
CA ILE A 498 23.79 -16.93 10.82
C ILE A 498 24.40 -18.27 11.27
N PRO A 499 25.57 -18.27 11.93
CA PRO A 499 26.09 -19.47 12.57
C PRO A 499 25.12 -19.96 13.64
N VAL A 500 24.78 -21.25 13.60
CA VAL A 500 23.85 -21.87 14.54
C VAL A 500 24.63 -22.81 15.46
N PRO A 501 24.89 -22.42 16.72
CA PRO A 501 25.60 -23.28 17.66
C PRO A 501 24.71 -24.45 18.07
N LEU A 502 25.23 -25.67 17.94
CA LEU A 502 24.56 -26.89 18.40
C LEU A 502 25.29 -27.58 19.55
N ASP A 503 26.10 -26.82 20.31
CA ASP A 503 26.89 -27.32 21.44
C ASP A 503 26.01 -27.94 22.54
N GLN A 504 24.78 -27.45 22.68
CA GLN A 504 23.79 -27.93 23.65
C GLN A 504 22.83 -28.98 23.05
N GLY A 505 23.05 -29.43 21.82
CA GLY A 505 22.23 -30.42 21.13
C GLY A 505 20.91 -29.90 20.56
N GLU A 506 20.52 -28.66 20.84
CA GLU A 506 19.33 -28.03 20.27
C GLU A 506 19.51 -26.51 20.05
N ALA A 507 18.78 -25.98 19.07
CA ALA A 507 18.67 -24.55 18.80
C ALA A 507 17.31 -24.22 18.18
N SER A 508 16.86 -22.98 18.31
CA SER A 508 15.74 -22.46 17.52
C SER A 508 16.13 -21.19 16.80
N VAL A 509 15.56 -21.02 15.60
CA VAL A 509 15.69 -19.81 14.78
C VAL A 509 14.29 -19.43 14.32
N GLU A 510 13.96 -18.15 14.38
CA GLU A 510 12.79 -17.59 13.74
C GLU A 510 13.22 -16.55 12.73
N GLN A 511 12.57 -16.56 11.57
CA GLN A 511 12.78 -15.58 10.52
C GLN A 511 11.43 -14.94 10.18
N PHE A 512 11.37 -13.62 10.24
CA PHE A 512 10.26 -12.81 9.75
C PHE A 512 10.66 -12.21 8.40
N ILE A 513 9.80 -12.31 7.39
CA ILE A 513 10.03 -11.84 6.01
C ILE A 513 8.89 -10.92 5.61
N GLU A 514 9.20 -9.66 5.33
CA GLU A 514 8.26 -8.61 4.93
C GLU A 514 8.66 -8.06 3.56
N TRP A 515 7.75 -8.10 2.59
CA TRP A 515 7.98 -7.70 1.19
C TRP A 515 6.79 -6.95 0.61
#